data_AF-A0A9D5TU59-F1
#
_entry.id   AF-A0A9D5TU59-F1
#
_cell.length_a   1.000
_cell.length_b   1.000
_cell.length_c   1.000
_cell.angle_alpha   90.00
_cell.angle_beta   90.00
_cell.angle_gamma   90.00
#
_symmetry.space_group_name_H-M   'P 1'
#
loop_
_entity.id
_entity.type
_entity.pdbx_description
1 polymer ?
#
loop_
_entity_poly.entity_id
_entity_poly.type
_entity_poly.pdbx_seq_one_letter_code
_entity_poly.pdbx_strand_id
1 'polypeptide(L)'
;MKKILSSILALVLILSTIFSVNVFAASDTYIATAQINVYKDTKCKTRGTVSPAKAYNAYISKEDDVNIQKLTSSYAKVDYPTSSGRKTGYIKRSDYNTKLKKYTPVSNSYSDKMQSFLKDSRFKNGATWKSSQKPKLSSYSCSGCCAYAADFAKYVFGKKSPTSGTKFTNPKDIKSGDVIKVTGSQHWFVVLERNGQKLKTAEGNWNGKVVVSSSAYTVKNNTLYRNGKKFRTFAAGYHFQ
;
A
#
# COMPACT_ATOMS: atom_id res chain seq x y z
N MET A 1 38.64 -34.47 -32.26
CA MET A 1 38.20 -33.14 -31.75
C MET A 1 36.69 -32.99 -31.55
N LYS A 2 35.80 -33.59 -32.36
CA LYS A 2 34.33 -33.43 -32.20
C LYS A 2 33.73 -34.03 -30.90
N LYS A 3 34.36 -35.04 -30.29
CA LYS A 3 33.83 -35.70 -29.08
C LYS A 3 34.04 -34.93 -27.77
N ILE A 4 34.99 -33.99 -27.73
CA ILE A 4 35.29 -33.21 -26.50
C ILE A 4 34.38 -31.98 -26.39
N LEU A 5 33.98 -31.38 -27.52
CA LEU A 5 33.05 -30.23 -27.52
C LEU A 5 31.64 -30.60 -27.05
N SER A 6 31.18 -31.83 -27.33
CA SER A 6 29.84 -32.28 -26.92
C SER A 6 29.74 -32.51 -25.41
N SER A 7 30.83 -32.88 -24.75
CA SER A 7 30.87 -33.11 -23.31
C SER A 7 30.88 -31.80 -22.51
N ILE A 8 31.50 -30.74 -23.04
CA ILE A 8 31.52 -29.42 -22.39
C ILE A 8 30.16 -28.72 -22.53
N LEU A 9 29.46 -28.88 -23.67
CA LEU A 9 28.13 -28.30 -23.85
C LEU A 9 27.07 -28.99 -22.98
N ALA A 10 27.21 -30.30 -22.73
CA ALA A 10 26.35 -31.05 -21.81
C ALA A 10 26.60 -30.66 -20.34
N LEU A 11 27.84 -30.36 -19.96
CA LEU A 11 28.17 -29.95 -18.58
C LEU A 11 27.67 -28.53 -18.25
N VAL A 12 27.63 -27.63 -19.24
CA VAL A 12 27.10 -26.26 -19.07
C VAL A 12 25.57 -26.25 -19.03
N LEU A 13 24.88 -27.19 -19.68
CA LEU A 13 23.41 -27.30 -19.55
C LEU A 13 22.97 -27.85 -18.20
N ILE A 14 23.75 -28.74 -17.57
CA ILE A 14 23.37 -29.36 -16.28
C ILE A 14 23.62 -28.42 -15.08
N LEU A 15 24.46 -27.39 -15.21
CA LEU A 15 24.66 -26.38 -14.15
C LEU A 15 23.59 -25.27 -14.14
N SER A 16 22.64 -25.27 -15.08
CA SER A 16 21.58 -24.25 -15.15
C SER A 16 20.28 -24.66 -14.44
N THR A 17 20.20 -25.90 -13.94
CA THR A 17 19.01 -26.38 -13.24
C THR A 17 19.17 -26.28 -11.73
N ILE A 18 18.25 -25.52 -11.13
CA ILE A 18 17.90 -25.47 -9.70
C ILE A 18 18.68 -24.42 -8.88
N PHE A 19 18.50 -23.15 -9.21
CA PHE A 19 18.09 -22.20 -8.18
C PHE A 19 16.58 -22.00 -8.30
N SER A 20 15.82 -23.00 -7.85
CA SER A 20 14.47 -22.73 -7.37
C SER A 20 14.64 -21.92 -6.09
N VAL A 21 14.69 -20.60 -6.22
CA VAL A 21 14.30 -19.75 -5.08
C VAL A 21 12.90 -20.23 -4.70
N ASN A 22 12.83 -20.93 -3.57
CA ASN A 22 11.57 -21.10 -2.87
C ASN A 22 11.10 -19.70 -2.54
N VAL A 23 10.34 -19.10 -3.45
CA VAL A 23 9.44 -18.02 -3.10
C VAL A 23 8.46 -18.71 -2.15
N PHE A 24 8.75 -18.65 -0.86
CA PHE A 24 7.76 -18.92 0.16
C PHE A 24 6.62 -17.96 -0.18
N ALA A 25 5.55 -18.49 -0.76
CA ALA A 25 4.29 -17.75 -0.86
C ALA A 25 4.03 -17.23 0.56
N ALA A 26 3.88 -15.91 0.70
CA ALA A 26 3.60 -15.30 1.98
C ALA A 26 2.46 -16.09 2.62
N SER A 27 2.74 -16.76 3.75
CA SER A 27 1.70 -17.50 4.47
C SER A 27 0.62 -16.48 4.80
N ASP A 28 -0.62 -16.75 4.41
CA ASP A 28 -1.73 -15.87 4.74
C ASP A 28 -1.77 -15.66 6.27
N THR A 29 -1.53 -14.42 6.70
CA THR A 29 -1.62 -14.01 8.10
C THR A 29 -3.08 -13.66 8.41
N TYR A 30 -3.51 -13.94 9.64
CA TYR A 30 -4.84 -13.67 10.18
C TYR A 30 -4.68 -12.93 11.51
N ILE A 31 -5.71 -12.19 11.93
CA ILE A 31 -5.80 -11.63 13.28
C ILE A 31 -6.94 -12.33 14.02
N ALA A 32 -6.67 -12.72 15.26
CA ALA A 32 -7.70 -13.21 16.17
C ALA A 32 -8.64 -12.08 16.60
N THR A 33 -9.93 -12.21 16.31
CA THR A 33 -10.95 -11.20 16.69
C THR A 33 -11.51 -11.46 18.09
N ALA A 34 -11.23 -12.62 18.66
CA ALA A 34 -11.54 -13.05 20.01
C ALA A 34 -10.51 -14.09 20.47
N GLN A 35 -10.51 -14.45 21.75
CA GLN A 35 -9.67 -15.54 22.25
C GLN A 35 -10.07 -16.88 21.61
N ILE A 36 -9.08 -17.65 21.14
CA ILE A 36 -9.29 -18.96 20.49
C ILE A 36 -8.55 -20.04 21.27
N ASN A 37 -9.23 -21.13 21.61
CA ASN A 37 -8.57 -22.27 22.25
C ASN A 37 -7.72 -23.05 21.25
N VAL A 38 -6.52 -23.42 21.66
CA VAL A 38 -5.57 -24.21 20.88
C VAL A 38 -5.47 -25.63 21.45
N TYR A 39 -5.51 -26.60 20.56
CA TYR A 39 -5.53 -28.02 20.85
C TYR A 39 -4.23 -28.70 20.39
N LYS A 40 -3.90 -29.83 21.03
CA LYS A 40 -2.68 -30.60 20.72
C LYS A 40 -2.82 -31.54 19.51
N ASP A 41 -4.07 -31.84 19.12
CA ASP A 41 -4.40 -32.85 18.13
C ASP A 41 -5.40 -32.34 17.08
N THR A 42 -5.46 -33.07 15.96
CA THR A 42 -6.35 -32.78 14.83
C THR A 42 -7.82 -33.05 15.13
N LYS A 43 -8.15 -33.75 16.22
CA LYS A 43 -9.53 -33.99 16.67
C LYS A 43 -10.05 -32.81 17.51
N CYS A 44 -9.18 -31.87 17.89
CA CYS A 44 -9.48 -30.71 18.72
C CYS A 44 -10.24 -31.08 20.01
N LYS A 45 -9.83 -32.18 20.66
CA LYS A 45 -10.46 -32.68 21.90
C LYS A 45 -9.71 -32.26 23.16
N THR A 46 -8.37 -32.26 23.12
CA THR A 46 -7.55 -31.91 24.29
C THR A 46 -6.88 -30.55 24.08
N ARG A 47 -7.20 -29.59 24.96
CA ARG A 47 -6.51 -28.29 25.03
C ARG A 47 -5.10 -28.48 25.59
N GLY A 48 -4.18 -27.55 25.28
CA GLY A 48 -2.95 -27.43 26.09
C GLY A 48 -3.32 -27.16 27.55
N THR A 49 -2.74 -27.89 28.51
CA THR A 49 -3.10 -27.78 29.94
C THR A 49 -2.15 -26.88 30.70
N VAL A 50 -2.67 -25.92 31.48
CA VAL A 50 -1.86 -25.14 32.45
C VAL A 50 -1.55 -25.98 33.70
N SER A 51 -0.42 -26.70 33.67
CA SER A 51 0.21 -27.45 34.79
C SER A 51 -0.59 -28.64 35.38
N PRO A 52 0.04 -29.69 35.98
CA PRO A 52 1.46 -29.84 36.35
C PRO A 52 2.40 -30.28 35.21
N ALA A 53 1.89 -30.48 33.99
CA ALA A 53 2.71 -30.61 32.78
C ALA A 53 2.61 -29.32 31.95
N LYS A 54 3.74 -28.63 31.76
CA LYS A 54 3.87 -27.27 31.21
C LYS A 54 2.97 -27.01 29.99
N ALA A 55 1.96 -26.15 30.19
CA ALA A 55 1.21 -25.51 29.12
C ALA A 55 2.15 -24.76 28.20
N TYR A 56 2.13 -25.07 26.92
CA TYR A 56 2.32 -24.02 25.93
C TYR A 56 0.94 -23.41 25.69
N ASN A 57 0.84 -22.11 25.95
CA ASN A 57 -0.34 -21.23 25.82
C ASN A 57 -1.50 -21.86 25.05
N ALA A 58 -2.47 -22.36 25.82
CA ALA A 58 -3.65 -23.10 25.35
C ALA A 58 -4.64 -22.25 24.55
N TYR A 59 -4.28 -21.01 24.26
CA TYR A 59 -5.11 -20.08 23.53
C TYR A 59 -4.26 -19.09 22.73
N ILE A 60 -4.89 -18.53 21.71
CA ILE A 60 -4.48 -17.34 20.98
C ILE A 60 -5.29 -16.19 21.56
N SER A 61 -4.63 -15.11 21.96
CA SER A 61 -5.30 -13.93 22.52
C SER A 61 -6.04 -13.19 21.42
N LYS A 62 -7.04 -12.38 21.77
CA LYS A 62 -7.58 -11.41 20.84
C LYS A 62 -6.44 -10.49 20.37
N GLU A 63 -6.49 -10.10 19.09
CA GLU A 63 -5.51 -9.24 18.39
C GLU A 63 -4.15 -9.87 18.08
N ASP A 64 -3.89 -11.11 18.51
CA ASP A 64 -2.70 -11.86 18.10
C ASP A 64 -2.74 -12.17 16.59
N ASP A 65 -1.57 -12.15 15.96
CA ASP A 65 -1.38 -12.59 14.59
C ASP A 65 -1.28 -14.12 14.50
N VAL A 66 -1.85 -14.70 13.46
CA VAL A 66 -1.96 -16.15 13.29
C VAL A 66 -1.64 -16.52 11.85
N ASN A 67 -0.68 -17.40 11.65
CA ASN A 67 -0.38 -17.96 10.33
C ASN A 67 -1.07 -19.31 10.19
N ILE A 68 -1.76 -19.52 9.07
CA ILE A 68 -2.41 -20.80 8.79
C ILE A 68 -1.43 -21.72 8.06
N GLN A 69 -1.00 -22.78 8.72
CA GLN A 69 -0.12 -23.79 8.12
C GLN A 69 -0.87 -24.83 7.31
N LYS A 70 -2.09 -25.18 7.75
CA LYS A 70 -2.95 -26.15 7.06
C LYS A 70 -4.40 -25.89 7.41
N LEU A 71 -5.28 -25.91 6.41
CA LEU A 71 -6.72 -25.78 6.59
C LEU A 71 -7.42 -27.04 6.06
N THR A 72 -8.28 -27.64 6.86
CA THR A 72 -9.07 -28.83 6.49
C THR A 72 -10.56 -28.57 6.76
N SER A 73 -11.43 -29.52 6.44
CA SER A 73 -12.86 -29.45 6.77
C SER A 73 -13.12 -29.47 8.29
N SER A 74 -12.22 -30.04 9.10
CA SER A 74 -12.43 -30.23 10.54
C SER A 74 -11.62 -29.28 11.43
N TYR A 75 -10.41 -28.90 11.00
CA TYR A 75 -9.49 -28.08 11.80
C TYR A 75 -8.60 -27.16 10.95
N ALA A 76 -7.98 -26.18 11.59
CA ALA A 76 -6.83 -25.45 11.05
C ALA A 76 -5.59 -25.69 11.93
N LYS A 77 -4.45 -26.01 11.31
CA LYS A 77 -3.13 -26.00 11.97
C LYS A 77 -2.60 -24.58 11.87
N VAL A 78 -2.24 -24.01 13.02
CA VAL A 78 -1.88 -22.60 13.15
C VAL A 78 -0.51 -22.45 13.79
N ASP A 79 0.12 -21.32 13.49
CA ASP A 79 1.32 -20.80 14.10
C ASP A 79 1.00 -19.43 14.71
N TYR A 80 1.30 -19.22 15.99
CA TYR A 80 0.79 -18.08 16.78
C TYR A 80 1.79 -17.62 17.86
N PRO A 81 1.76 -16.34 18.27
CA PRO A 81 2.69 -15.80 19.25
C PRO A 81 2.41 -16.30 20.68
N THR A 82 3.47 -16.42 21.46
CA THR A 82 3.47 -16.63 22.91
C THR A 82 4.57 -15.78 23.54
N SER A 83 4.56 -15.63 24.87
CA SER A 83 5.64 -14.96 25.60
C SER A 83 7.03 -15.60 25.39
N SER A 84 7.07 -16.86 24.93
CA SER A 84 8.30 -17.63 24.66
C SER A 84 8.63 -17.76 23.17
N GLY A 85 8.03 -16.93 22.32
CA GLY A 85 8.14 -17.01 20.86
C GLY A 85 6.92 -17.68 20.22
N ARG A 86 7.01 -18.06 18.95
CA ARG A 86 5.87 -18.65 18.24
C ARG A 86 5.71 -20.14 18.53
N LYS A 87 4.47 -20.61 18.56
CA LYS A 87 4.11 -22.02 18.78
C LYS A 87 3.15 -22.47 17.70
N THR A 88 3.04 -23.79 17.53
CA THR A 88 2.06 -24.39 16.62
C THR A 88 1.02 -25.19 17.38
N GLY A 89 -0.19 -25.25 16.82
CA GLY A 89 -1.27 -26.05 17.38
C GLY A 89 -2.44 -26.15 16.42
N TYR A 90 -3.56 -26.65 16.93
CA TYR A 90 -4.77 -26.86 16.14
C TYR A 90 -5.92 -26.03 16.70
N ILE A 91 -6.73 -25.43 15.83
CA ILE A 91 -7.99 -24.79 16.20
C ILE A 91 -9.14 -25.45 15.46
N LYS A 92 -10.34 -25.39 16.04
CA LYS A 92 -11.56 -25.90 15.39
C LYS A 92 -11.84 -25.12 14.11
N ARG A 93 -12.41 -25.79 13.10
CA ARG A 93 -12.83 -25.12 11.86
C ARG A 93 -13.83 -23.99 12.12
N SER A 94 -14.73 -24.18 13.08
CA SER A 94 -15.70 -23.16 13.50
C SER A 94 -15.02 -21.88 14.03
N ASP A 95 -13.94 -22.03 14.80
CA ASP A 95 -13.19 -20.90 15.35
C ASP A 95 -12.38 -20.19 14.25
N TYR A 96 -11.80 -20.91 13.28
CA TYR A 96 -11.22 -20.28 12.09
C TYR A 96 -12.26 -19.43 11.33
N ASN A 97 -13.46 -19.96 11.09
CA ASN A 97 -14.49 -19.26 10.31
C ASN A 97 -15.07 -18.02 11.03
N THR A 98 -15.07 -18.01 12.37
CA THR A 98 -15.79 -16.99 13.16
C THR A 98 -14.90 -16.06 13.97
N LYS A 99 -13.69 -16.49 14.31
CA LYS A 99 -12.77 -15.79 15.22
C LYS A 99 -11.43 -15.43 14.60
N LEU A 100 -11.15 -15.87 13.37
CA LEU A 100 -10.03 -15.39 12.59
C LEU A 100 -10.52 -14.54 11.44
N LYS A 101 -9.94 -13.35 11.32
CA LYS A 101 -10.12 -12.50 10.15
C LYS A 101 -8.82 -12.52 9.38
N LYS A 102 -8.88 -12.81 8.07
CA LYS A 102 -7.70 -12.71 7.21
C LYS A 102 -7.10 -11.32 7.39
N TYR A 103 -5.86 -11.29 7.85
CA TYR A 103 -5.07 -10.07 7.86
C TYR A 103 -4.69 -9.84 6.42
N THR A 104 -5.56 -9.13 5.72
CA THR A 104 -5.09 -8.33 4.60
C THR A 104 -4.33 -7.20 5.26
N PRO A 105 -3.00 -7.09 5.09
CA PRO A 105 -2.33 -5.84 5.42
C PRO A 105 -3.17 -4.76 4.76
N VAL A 106 -3.71 -3.81 5.53
CA VAL A 106 -4.14 -2.55 4.93
C VAL A 106 -2.88 -2.06 4.27
N SER A 107 -2.79 -2.15 2.94
CA SER A 107 -1.49 -1.90 2.34
C SER A 107 -1.18 -0.45 2.68
N ASN A 108 -0.07 -0.24 3.39
CA ASN A 108 0.48 1.08 3.63
C ASN A 108 1.01 1.69 2.32
N SER A 109 0.77 1.03 1.19
CA SER A 109 1.15 1.47 -0.14
C SER A 109 0.46 2.78 -0.47
N TYR A 110 1.17 3.57 -1.25
CA TYR A 110 0.66 4.80 -1.81
C TYR A 110 -0.72 4.62 -2.48
N SER A 111 -0.92 3.52 -3.22
CA SER A 111 -2.13 3.28 -4.01
C SER A 111 -3.39 3.24 -3.14
N ASP A 112 -3.37 2.51 -2.02
CA ASP A 112 -4.57 2.36 -1.18
C ASP A 112 -4.94 3.67 -0.49
N LYS A 113 -3.94 4.40 0.02
CA LYS A 113 -4.15 5.71 0.65
C LYS A 113 -4.64 6.75 -0.36
N MET A 114 -4.09 6.75 -1.57
CA MET A 114 -4.53 7.60 -2.66
C MET A 114 -5.97 7.27 -3.08
N GLN A 115 -6.32 6.00 -3.27
CA GLN A 115 -7.70 5.59 -3.59
C GLN A 115 -8.68 5.96 -2.47
N SER A 116 -8.28 5.82 -1.20
CA SER A 116 -9.09 6.20 -0.05
C SER A 116 -9.34 7.71 -0.01
N PHE A 117 -8.29 8.51 -0.25
CA PHE A 117 -8.43 9.97 -0.38
C PHE A 117 -9.39 10.37 -1.51
N LEU A 118 -9.32 9.71 -2.68
CA LEU A 118 -10.20 10.00 -3.81
C LEU A 118 -11.65 9.55 -3.60
N LYS A 119 -11.92 8.63 -2.67
CA LYS A 119 -13.27 8.20 -2.29
C LYS A 119 -13.86 9.02 -1.16
N ASP A 120 -13.02 9.69 -0.38
CA ASP A 120 -13.44 10.55 0.73
C ASP A 120 -14.35 11.67 0.21
N SER A 121 -15.53 11.81 0.83
CA SER A 121 -16.55 12.77 0.41
C SER A 121 -16.06 14.22 0.37
N ARG A 122 -15.01 14.54 1.14
CA ARG A 122 -14.39 15.87 1.20
C ARG A 122 -13.53 16.20 -0.01
N PHE A 123 -12.98 15.18 -0.68
CA PHE A 123 -11.90 15.30 -1.68
C PHE A 123 -12.17 14.55 -2.99
N LYS A 124 -13.26 13.80 -3.07
CA LYS A 124 -13.65 13.07 -4.28
C LYS A 124 -13.89 14.00 -5.47
N ASN A 125 -13.79 13.46 -6.68
CA ASN A 125 -14.09 14.18 -7.91
C ASN A 125 -15.49 14.82 -7.85
N GLY A 126 -15.60 16.08 -8.26
CA GLY A 126 -16.83 16.86 -8.23
C GLY A 126 -17.20 17.46 -6.87
N ALA A 127 -16.49 17.15 -5.78
CA ALA A 127 -16.71 17.79 -4.49
C ALA A 127 -16.50 19.31 -4.58
N THR A 128 -17.32 20.09 -3.89
CA THR A 128 -17.18 21.55 -3.84
C THR A 128 -15.84 21.93 -3.21
N TRP A 129 -15.08 22.78 -3.91
CA TRP A 129 -13.78 23.26 -3.49
C TRP A 129 -13.53 24.67 -4.04
N LYS A 130 -13.81 25.69 -3.24
CA LYS A 130 -13.67 27.10 -3.65
C LYS A 130 -12.20 27.56 -3.64
N SER A 131 -11.93 28.71 -4.23
CA SER A 131 -10.60 29.34 -4.22
C SER A 131 -10.14 29.75 -2.82
N SER A 132 -11.09 30.11 -1.96
CA SER A 132 -10.88 30.43 -0.55
C SER A 132 -10.81 29.21 0.37
N GLN A 133 -11.10 28.00 -0.15
CA GLN A 133 -11.14 26.78 0.66
C GLN A 133 -9.79 26.56 1.35
N LYS A 134 -9.83 26.49 2.68
CA LYS A 134 -8.69 26.11 3.53
C LYS A 134 -8.57 24.58 3.60
N PRO A 135 -7.40 24.02 3.94
CA PRO A 135 -7.30 22.58 4.12
C PRO A 135 -8.25 22.11 5.23
N LYS A 136 -8.80 20.91 5.05
CA LYS A 136 -9.74 20.25 5.98
C LYS A 136 -9.03 19.29 6.93
N LEU A 137 -7.77 18.92 6.64
CA LEU A 137 -6.95 17.99 7.44
C LEU A 137 -5.59 18.58 7.79
N SER A 138 -4.93 19.22 6.85
CA SER A 138 -3.62 19.82 7.08
C SER A 138 -3.74 21.11 7.90
N SER A 139 -2.81 21.34 8.81
CA SER A 139 -2.63 22.62 9.50
C SER A 139 -1.78 23.63 8.72
N TYR A 140 -1.53 23.40 7.43
CA TYR A 140 -0.76 24.32 6.58
C TYR A 140 -1.59 25.51 6.12
N SER A 141 -1.10 26.73 6.32
CA SER A 141 -1.83 27.95 5.93
C SER A 141 -1.75 28.19 4.42
N CYS A 142 -2.82 27.83 3.70
CA CYS A 142 -2.96 28.06 2.27
C CYS A 142 -4.44 28.00 1.86
N SER A 143 -4.75 28.20 0.58
CA SER A 143 -6.11 28.05 0.07
C SER A 143 -6.17 27.49 -1.34
N GLY A 144 -7.38 27.14 -1.81
CA GLY A 144 -7.64 26.73 -3.18
C GLY A 144 -6.93 25.44 -3.54
N CYS A 145 -6.26 25.41 -4.70
CA CYS A 145 -5.54 24.22 -5.17
C CYS A 145 -4.38 23.82 -4.24
N CYS A 146 -3.71 24.78 -3.59
CA CYS A 146 -2.66 24.51 -2.60
C CYS A 146 -3.22 23.77 -1.37
N ALA A 147 -4.41 24.16 -0.90
CA ALA A 147 -5.07 23.50 0.22
C ALA A 147 -5.43 22.05 -0.08
N TYR A 148 -5.90 21.76 -1.29
CA TYR A 148 -6.19 20.40 -1.71
C TYR A 148 -4.92 19.53 -1.72
N ALA A 149 -3.82 20.07 -2.26
CA ALA A 149 -2.54 19.39 -2.27
C ALA A 149 -1.96 19.19 -0.84
N ALA A 150 -2.18 20.14 0.07
CA ALA A 150 -1.82 20.02 1.48
C ALA A 150 -2.58 18.88 2.17
N ASP A 151 -3.89 18.77 1.94
CA ASP A 151 -4.70 17.68 2.48
C ASP A 151 -4.32 16.33 1.89
N PHE A 152 -3.98 16.26 0.61
CA PHE A 152 -3.44 15.04 0.01
C PHE A 152 -2.13 14.62 0.68
N ALA A 153 -1.18 15.54 0.83
CA ALA A 153 0.11 15.27 1.49
C ALA A 153 -0.09 14.79 2.94
N LYS A 154 -1.06 15.36 3.66
CA LYS A 154 -1.39 14.97 5.02
C LYS A 154 -2.07 13.60 5.09
N TYR A 155 -3.06 13.36 4.23
CA TYR A 155 -3.82 12.11 4.22
C TYR A 155 -2.94 10.92 3.80
N VAL A 156 -2.19 11.07 2.71
CA VAL A 156 -1.49 9.96 2.07
C VAL A 156 -0.13 9.71 2.71
N PHE A 157 0.56 10.77 3.15
CA PHE A 157 1.95 10.66 3.64
C PHE A 157 2.17 11.19 5.05
N GLY A 158 1.12 11.67 5.72
CA GLY A 158 1.21 12.23 7.08
C GLY A 158 1.93 13.59 7.14
N LYS A 159 2.27 14.22 6.01
CA LYS A 159 3.05 15.46 5.95
C LYS A 159 2.18 16.71 6.00
N LYS A 160 2.66 17.75 6.68
CA LYS A 160 1.90 18.99 6.87
C LYS A 160 1.77 19.81 5.58
N SER A 161 2.88 20.05 4.87
CA SER A 161 2.89 20.97 3.72
C SER A 161 2.93 20.21 2.39
N PRO A 162 2.34 20.76 1.30
CA PRO A 162 2.58 20.28 -0.06
C PRO A 162 4.06 20.37 -0.49
N THR A 163 4.90 21.07 0.28
CA THR A 163 6.35 21.21 0.05
C THR A 163 7.22 20.41 1.02
N SER A 164 6.64 19.58 1.88
CA SER A 164 7.40 18.81 2.88
C SER A 164 8.16 17.60 2.31
N GLY A 165 7.97 17.30 1.02
CA GLY A 165 8.72 16.26 0.31
C GLY A 165 10.06 16.75 -0.22
N THR A 166 10.84 15.85 -0.82
CA THR A 166 12.10 16.17 -1.49
C THR A 166 11.83 16.95 -2.77
N LYS A 167 12.31 18.19 -2.85
CA LYS A 167 12.08 19.08 -4.00
C LYS A 167 12.86 18.60 -5.23
N PHE A 168 12.24 18.69 -6.40
CA PHE A 168 12.89 18.50 -7.70
C PHE A 168 12.45 19.58 -8.70
N THR A 169 13.29 19.83 -9.71
CA THR A 169 13.10 20.89 -10.72
C THR A 169 13.12 20.37 -12.15
N ASN A 170 13.44 19.10 -12.38
CA ASN A 170 13.35 18.47 -13.69
C ASN A 170 12.03 17.71 -13.83
N PRO A 171 11.14 18.06 -14.78
CA PRO A 171 9.83 17.41 -14.92
C PRO A 171 9.91 15.96 -15.41
N LYS A 172 11.08 15.49 -15.84
CA LYS A 172 11.31 14.06 -16.09
C LYS A 172 11.22 13.23 -14.81
N ASP A 173 11.47 13.84 -13.65
CA ASP A 173 11.50 13.13 -12.36
C ASP A 173 10.10 12.95 -11.77
N ILE A 174 9.06 13.62 -12.31
CA ILE A 174 7.68 13.49 -11.81
C ILE A 174 7.29 12.02 -11.79
N LYS A 175 6.82 11.54 -10.63
CA LYS A 175 6.31 10.19 -10.39
C LYS A 175 4.97 10.23 -9.65
N SER A 176 4.33 9.07 -9.54
CA SER A 176 3.08 8.93 -8.79
C SER A 176 3.26 9.36 -7.34
N GLY A 177 2.33 10.17 -6.83
CA GLY A 177 2.33 10.68 -5.47
C GLY A 177 2.99 12.05 -5.30
N ASP A 178 3.59 12.59 -6.34
CA ASP A 178 4.19 13.92 -6.28
C ASP A 178 3.13 15.02 -6.20
N VAL A 179 3.51 16.10 -5.52
CA VAL A 179 2.80 17.37 -5.55
C VAL A 179 3.57 18.35 -6.44
N ILE A 180 2.90 18.94 -7.43
CA ILE A 180 3.52 19.79 -8.44
C ILE A 180 3.07 21.24 -8.28
N LYS A 181 4.03 22.16 -8.37
CA LYS A 181 3.84 23.61 -8.47
C LYS A 181 4.26 24.08 -9.87
N VAL A 182 3.44 24.93 -10.48
CA VAL A 182 3.70 25.49 -11.83
C VAL A 182 3.87 27.01 -11.82
N THR A 183 4.43 27.57 -12.89
CA THR A 183 4.72 29.01 -13.02
C THR A 183 3.49 29.86 -13.33
N GLY A 184 3.47 31.10 -12.83
CA GLY A 184 2.35 32.05 -12.97
C GLY A 184 1.15 31.61 -12.13
N SER A 185 0.52 32.53 -11.37
CA SER A 185 -0.56 32.29 -10.39
C SER A 185 -0.41 30.97 -9.60
N GLN A 186 0.08 31.02 -8.35
CA GLN A 186 0.38 29.86 -7.48
C GLN A 186 -0.58 28.65 -7.65
N HIS A 187 -0.32 27.77 -8.64
CA HIS A 187 -1.18 26.63 -8.96
C HIS A 187 -0.48 25.34 -8.58
N TRP A 188 -1.28 24.44 -8.01
CA TRP A 188 -0.83 23.20 -7.42
C TRP A 188 -1.73 22.06 -7.88
N PHE A 189 -1.14 20.91 -8.14
CA PHE A 189 -1.89 19.68 -8.37
C PHE A 189 -1.13 18.47 -7.85
N VAL A 190 -1.88 17.39 -7.66
CA VAL A 190 -1.35 16.09 -7.25
C VAL A 190 -1.23 15.21 -8.48
N VAL A 191 -0.12 14.47 -8.59
CA VAL A 191 0.06 13.42 -9.60
C VAL A 191 -0.37 12.09 -8.99
N LEU A 192 -1.45 11.53 -9.53
CA LEU A 192 -1.97 10.23 -9.08
C LEU A 192 -1.20 9.09 -9.75
N GLU A 193 -1.01 9.22 -11.07
CA GLU A 193 -0.30 8.24 -11.89
C GLU A 193 0.45 8.97 -13.01
N ARG A 194 1.59 8.40 -13.41
CA ARG A 194 2.33 8.81 -14.62
C ARG A 194 2.37 7.65 -15.61
N ASN A 195 1.97 7.93 -16.85
CA ASN A 195 2.13 7.02 -17.98
C ASN A 195 2.89 7.73 -19.11
N GLY A 196 4.19 7.49 -19.19
CA GLY A 196 5.09 8.18 -20.12
C GLY A 196 5.04 9.70 -19.92
N GLN A 197 4.54 10.43 -20.92
CA GLN A 197 4.39 11.88 -20.85
C GLN A 197 3.06 12.34 -20.23
N LYS A 198 2.08 11.44 -20.09
CA LYS A 198 0.74 11.79 -19.58
C LYS A 198 0.68 11.67 -18.06
N LEU A 199 0.04 12.65 -17.43
CA LEU A 199 -0.20 12.70 -15.99
C LEU A 199 -1.69 12.57 -15.72
N LYS A 200 -2.05 11.61 -14.87
CA LYS A 200 -3.34 11.57 -14.19
C LYS A 200 -3.24 12.41 -12.94
N THR A 201 -4.13 13.39 -12.77
CA THR A 201 -4.02 14.36 -11.68
C THR A 201 -5.31 14.51 -10.90
N ALA A 202 -5.17 15.05 -9.69
CA ALA A 202 -6.25 15.57 -8.87
C ALA A 202 -5.95 17.01 -8.47
N GLU A 203 -6.94 17.89 -8.61
CA GLU A 203 -6.78 19.34 -8.41
C GLU A 203 -7.98 19.89 -7.65
N GLY A 204 -7.72 20.78 -6.69
CA GLY A 204 -8.77 21.60 -6.07
C GLY A 204 -9.01 22.90 -6.84
N ASN A 205 -10.17 23.52 -6.62
CA ASN A 205 -10.53 24.84 -7.12
C ASN A 205 -10.57 24.97 -8.65
N TRP A 206 -10.85 23.88 -9.35
CA TRP A 206 -11.15 23.98 -10.76
C TRP A 206 -12.63 24.29 -10.92
N ASN A 207 -12.94 25.54 -11.33
CA ASN A 207 -14.32 26.05 -11.39
C ASN A 207 -15.10 25.81 -10.08
N GLY A 208 -14.42 25.99 -8.94
CA GLY A 208 -15.02 25.80 -7.62
C GLY A 208 -15.23 24.35 -7.19
N LYS A 209 -14.61 23.37 -7.85
CA LYS A 209 -14.72 21.94 -7.54
C LYS A 209 -13.36 21.24 -7.52
N VAL A 210 -13.35 20.04 -6.94
CA VAL A 210 -12.29 19.07 -7.16
C VAL A 210 -12.46 18.43 -8.53
N VAL A 211 -11.37 18.32 -9.29
CA VAL A 211 -11.33 17.61 -10.57
C VAL A 211 -10.26 16.54 -10.52
N VAL A 212 -10.66 15.30 -10.82
CA VAL A 212 -9.75 14.18 -11.08
C VAL A 212 -9.81 13.88 -12.58
N SER A 213 -8.65 13.86 -13.23
CA SER A 213 -8.57 13.64 -14.69
C SER A 213 -7.51 12.60 -15.03
N SER A 214 -7.87 11.63 -15.86
CA SER A 214 -7.02 10.54 -16.33
C SER A 214 -5.84 11.00 -17.20
N SER A 215 -5.90 12.21 -17.75
CA SER A 215 -4.88 12.75 -18.66
C SER A 215 -4.89 14.28 -18.70
N ALA A 216 -4.95 14.94 -17.54
CA ALA A 216 -5.02 16.40 -17.45
C ALA A 216 -3.85 17.09 -18.15
N TYR A 217 -2.65 16.53 -17.99
CA TYR A 217 -1.43 17.13 -18.49
C TYR A 217 -0.58 16.17 -19.29
N THR A 218 0.08 16.72 -20.32
CA THR A 218 1.19 16.09 -21.02
C THR A 218 2.46 16.88 -20.75
N VAL A 219 3.53 16.20 -20.35
CA VAL A 219 4.85 16.79 -20.10
C VAL A 219 5.65 16.79 -21.40
N LYS A 220 6.04 17.97 -21.88
CA LYS A 220 6.96 18.12 -23.01
C LYS A 220 8.03 19.14 -22.66
N ASN A 221 9.28 18.70 -22.64
CA ASN A 221 10.41 19.49 -22.13
C ASN A 221 10.09 20.04 -20.74
N ASN A 222 10.29 21.35 -20.52
CA ASN A 222 9.96 22.00 -19.26
C ASN A 222 8.52 22.54 -19.16
N THR A 223 7.63 22.12 -20.06
CA THR A 223 6.28 22.68 -20.21
C THR A 223 5.21 21.61 -20.03
N LEU A 224 4.16 21.97 -19.29
CA LEU A 224 2.94 21.18 -19.20
C LEU A 224 1.94 21.67 -20.25
N TYR A 225 1.35 20.72 -20.96
CA TYR A 225 0.30 20.94 -21.94
C TYR A 225 -1.00 20.35 -21.43
N ARG A 226 -2.11 21.03 -21.69
CA ARG A 226 -3.46 20.54 -21.39
C ARG A 226 -4.30 20.62 -22.65
N ASN A 227 -4.91 19.51 -23.04
CA ASN A 227 -5.65 19.38 -24.30
C ASN A 227 -4.84 19.86 -25.52
N GLY A 228 -3.55 19.48 -25.58
CA GLY A 228 -2.63 19.85 -26.66
C GLY A 228 -2.14 21.31 -26.64
N LYS A 229 -2.69 22.18 -25.80
CA LYS A 229 -2.28 23.59 -25.68
C LYS A 229 -1.29 23.78 -24.54
N LYS A 230 -0.31 24.66 -24.74
CA LYS A 230 0.62 25.06 -23.68
C LYS A 230 -0.19 25.59 -22.49
N PHE A 231 -0.04 24.95 -21.34
CA PHE A 231 -0.68 25.40 -20.11
C PHE A 231 0.28 26.29 -19.34
N ARG A 232 1.33 25.72 -18.74
CA ARG A 232 2.29 26.44 -17.89
C ARG A 232 3.66 25.76 -17.91
N THR A 233 4.70 26.51 -17.54
CA THR A 233 6.04 25.96 -17.30
C THR A 233 6.05 25.24 -15.95
N PHE A 234 6.75 24.11 -15.90
CA PHE A 234 7.02 23.40 -14.65
C PHE A 234 7.92 24.26 -13.77
N ALA A 235 7.56 24.44 -12.49
CA ALA A 235 8.37 25.23 -11.55
C ALA A 235 9.12 24.34 -10.56
N ALA A 236 8.40 23.45 -9.88
CA ALA A 236 8.97 22.48 -8.95
C ALA A 236 7.97 21.35 -8.67
N GLY A 237 8.48 20.20 -8.26
CA GLY A 237 7.68 19.14 -7.63
C GLY A 237 8.30 18.69 -6.33
N TYR A 238 7.55 17.88 -5.58
CA TYR A 238 7.97 17.36 -4.28
C TYR A 238 7.65 15.86 -4.18
N HIS A 239 8.68 15.05 -3.96
CA HIS A 239 8.57 13.60 -3.75
C HIS A 239 8.25 13.29 -2.28
N PHE A 240 7.20 12.51 -2.06
CA PHE A 240 6.77 12.08 -0.73
C PHE A 240 6.99 10.57 -0.47
N GLN A 241 7.50 9.86 -1.49
CA GLN A 241 7.89 8.45 -1.48
C GLN A 241 9.38 8.32 -1.77
#